data_AF-A0A9E4B3P5-F1
#
_entry.id   AF-A0A9E4B3P5-F1
#
_cell.length_a   1.000
_cell.length_b   1.000
_cell.length_c   1.000
_cell.angle_alpha   90.00
_cell.angle_beta   90.00
_cell.angle_gamma   90.00
#
_symmetry.space_group_name_H-M   'P 1'
#
loop_
_entity.id
_entity.type
_entity.pdbx_description
1 polymer ?
#
loop_
_entity_poly.entity_id
_entity_poly.type
_entity_poly.pdbx_seq_one_letter_code
_entity_poly.pdbx_strand_id
1 'polypeptide(L)'
;MTRSFSDENGIRWKAWLASREVFWPAPGEEAEPEMEAVVFFCFSDPSEEQRRLRIPRGTFEQSTEDELRGFLREATADTQDTESDG
;
A
#
# COMPACT_ATOMS: atom_id res chain seq x y z
N MET A 1 -4.58 5.57 10.80
CA MET A 1 -3.27 6.18 11.11
C MET A 1 -2.53 6.38 9.79
N THR A 2 -1.90 7.54 9.58
CA THR A 2 -1.16 7.84 8.34
C THR A 2 0.28 8.20 8.70
N ARG A 3 1.23 7.65 7.94
CA ARG A 3 2.66 7.90 8.09
C ARG A 3 3.21 8.45 6.79
N SER A 4 4.18 9.35 6.89
CA SER A 4 4.85 9.95 5.74
C SER A 4 6.34 9.69 5.84
N PHE A 5 6.97 9.35 4.72
CA PHE A 5 8.40 9.13 4.62
C PHE A 5 8.90 9.52 3.23
N SER A 6 10.22 9.48 3.02
CA SER A 6 10.80 9.64 1.69
C SER A 6 11.51 8.36 1.28
N ASP A 7 11.62 8.07 -0.01
CA ASP A 7 12.45 6.96 -0.47
C ASP A 7 13.93 7.37 -0.61
N GLU A 8 14.73 6.50 -1.22
CA GLU A 8 16.17 6.71 -1.44
C GLU A 8 16.48 7.86 -2.39
N ASN A 9 15.53 8.20 -3.27
CA ASN A 9 15.64 9.24 -4.29
C ASN A 9 15.07 10.59 -3.81
N GLY A 10 14.58 10.67 -2.57
CA GLY A 10 13.94 11.86 -2.02
C GLY A 10 12.48 12.03 -2.45
N ILE A 11 11.89 11.02 -3.10
CA ILE A 11 10.46 10.98 -3.44
C ILE A 11 9.67 10.75 -2.15
N ARG A 12 8.59 11.50 -1.96
CA ARG A 12 7.82 11.50 -0.72
C ARG A 12 6.57 10.64 -0.84
N TRP A 13 6.43 9.73 0.11
CA TRP A 13 5.39 8.72 0.18
C TRP A 13 4.55 8.87 1.44
N LYS A 14 3.25 8.60 1.31
CA LYS A 14 2.33 8.38 2.43
C LYS A 14 1.93 6.93 2.48
N ALA A 15 1.90 6.36 3.67
CA ALA A 15 1.37 5.04 3.94
C ALA A 15 0.24 5.09 4.98
N TRP A 16 -0.80 4.30 4.80
CA TRP A 16 -1.88 4.15 5.77
C TRP A 16 -2.52 2.77 5.69
N LEU A 17 -3.16 2.36 6.79
CA LEU A 17 -4.02 1.18 6.81
C LEU A 17 -5.28 1.43 5.98
N ALA A 18 -5.50 0.60 4.98
CA ALA A 18 -6.73 0.56 4.22
C ALA A 18 -7.86 0.00 5.11
N SER A 19 -9.04 0.62 5.09
CA SER A 19 -10.19 0.04 5.79
C SER A 19 -10.55 -1.30 5.15
N ARG A 20 -10.80 -2.31 6.01
CA ARG A 20 -11.25 -3.65 5.61
C ARG A 20 -12.56 -3.65 4.83
N GLU A 21 -13.32 -2.56 4.88
CA GLU A 21 -14.62 -2.43 4.21
C GLU A 21 -14.55 -1.74 2.84
N VAL A 22 -13.44 -1.07 2.52
CA VAL A 22 -13.35 -0.17 1.34
C VAL A 22 -12.27 -0.62 0.35
N PHE A 23 -11.21 -1.27 0.83
CA PHE A 23 -10.05 -1.62 0.00
C PHE A 23 -9.72 -3.12 0.05
N TRP A 24 -10.54 -3.92 0.72
CA TRP A 24 -10.25 -5.31 1.00
C TRP A 24 -11.52 -6.17 1.07
N PRO A 25 -11.51 -7.42 0.61
CA PRO A 25 -10.57 -8.03 -0.34
C PRO A 25 -10.99 -7.78 -1.80
N ALA A 26 -10.15 -8.18 -2.77
CA ALA A 26 -10.54 -8.21 -4.18
C ALA A 26 -11.82 -9.04 -4.38
N PRO A 27 -12.63 -8.80 -5.44
CA PRO A 27 -13.82 -9.60 -5.70
C PRO A 27 -13.46 -11.10 -5.77
N GLY A 28 -13.91 -11.89 -4.79
CA GLY A 28 -13.68 -13.34 -4.75
C GLY A 28 -12.59 -13.82 -3.78
N GLU A 29 -11.90 -12.93 -3.07
CA GLU A 29 -11.02 -13.32 -1.98
C GLU A 29 -11.71 -13.22 -0.61
N GLU A 30 -11.32 -14.05 0.36
CA GLU A 30 -11.83 -13.95 1.73
C GLU A 30 -10.95 -13.04 2.57
N ALA A 31 -11.59 -12.23 3.41
CA ALA A 31 -10.85 -11.34 4.28
C ALA A 31 -10.20 -12.10 5.45
N GLU A 32 -8.90 -12.36 5.38
CA GLU A 32 -8.17 -12.98 6.48
C GLU A 32 -8.20 -12.09 7.75
N PRO A 33 -8.70 -12.59 8.90
CA PRO A 33 -8.86 -11.79 10.11
C PRO A 33 -7.53 -11.27 10.69
N GLU A 34 -6.44 -11.98 10.42
CA GLU A 34 -5.10 -11.72 10.94
C GLU A 34 -4.26 -10.82 10.04
N MET A 35 -4.79 -10.40 8.89
CA MET A 35 -4.09 -9.56 7.92
C MET A 35 -4.67 -8.15 7.85
N GLU A 36 -3.82 -7.19 7.50
CA GLU A 36 -4.18 -5.81 7.19
C GLU A 36 -3.54 -5.36 5.87
N ALA A 37 -4.21 -4.43 5.18
CA ALA A 37 -3.73 -3.86 3.93
C ALA A 37 -3.11 -2.48 4.19
N VAL A 38 -1.90 -2.27 3.70
CA VAL A 38 -1.23 -0.97 3.69
C VAL A 38 -1.29 -0.40 2.27
N VAL A 39 -1.77 0.84 2.15
CA VAL A 39 -1.73 1.59 0.90
C VAL A 39 -0.59 2.58 0.97
N PHE A 40 0.19 2.63 -0.10
CA PHE A 40 1.26 3.58 -0.34
C PHE A 40 0.87 4.51 -1.48
N PHE A 41 1.11 5.80 -1.31
CA PHE A 41 0.86 6.82 -2.33
C PHE A 41 2.00 7.81 -2.40
N CYS A 42 2.52 8.01 -3.61
CA CYS A 42 3.49 9.05 -3.89
C CYS A 42 2.75 10.39 -4.01
N PHE A 43 3.17 11.38 -3.22
CA PHE A 43 2.57 12.72 -3.31
C PHE A 43 3.53 13.78 -3.85
N SER A 44 4.79 13.40 -4.12
CA SER A 44 5.72 14.23 -4.90
C SER A 44 5.64 13.96 -6.40
N ASP A 45 5.12 12.81 -6.80
CA ASP A 45 4.92 12.44 -8.21
C ASP A 45 3.53 11.80 -8.38
N PRO A 46 2.57 12.50 -9.02
CA PRO A 46 1.24 11.96 -9.25
C PRO A 46 1.20 10.91 -10.39
N SER A 47 2.28 10.72 -11.15
CA SER A 47 2.38 9.67 -12.17
C SER A 47 2.72 8.30 -11.58
N GLU A 48 3.26 8.27 -10.36
CA GLU A 48 3.46 7.03 -9.62
C GLU A 48 2.13 6.48 -9.12
N GLU A 49 1.83 5.25 -9.51
CA GLU A 49 0.62 4.55 -9.13
C GLU A 49 0.57 4.30 -7.61
N GLN A 50 -0.65 4.24 -7.07
CA GLN A 50 -0.84 3.75 -5.71
C GLN A 50 -0.35 2.32 -5.62
N ARG A 51 0.27 1.95 -4.50
CA ARG A 51 0.75 0.59 -4.27
C ARG A 51 0.11 0.01 -3.02
N ARG A 52 -0.07 -1.31 -3.00
CA ARG A 52 -0.69 -2.02 -1.88
C ARG A 52 0.13 -3.23 -1.46
N LEU A 53 0.20 -3.45 -0.15
CA LEU A 53 0.81 -4.65 0.43
C LEU A 53 -0.06 -5.21 1.57
N ARG A 54 -0.05 -6.53 1.70
CA ARG A 54 -0.67 -7.27 2.79
C ARG A 54 0.37 -7.57 3.84
N ILE A 55 0.09 -7.23 5.09
CA ILE A 55 0.96 -7.53 6.22
C ILE A 55 0.15 -8.07 7.39
N PRO A 56 0.78 -8.78 8.34
CA PRO A 56 0.10 -9.19 9.57
C PRO A 56 -0.45 -8.00 10.34
N ARG A 57 -1.57 -8.22 11.02
CA ARG A 57 -2.25 -7.19 11.80
C ARG A 57 -1.33 -6.58 12.86
N GLY A 58 -1.31 -5.26 12.94
CA GLY A 58 -0.48 -4.51 13.89
C GLY A 58 0.97 -4.34 13.45
N THR A 59 1.39 -4.95 12.33
CA THR A 59 2.74 -4.74 11.77
C THR A 59 2.92 -3.29 11.35
N PHE A 60 1.92 -2.62 10.76
CA PHE A 60 2.06 -1.23 10.30
C PHE A 60 2.39 -0.26 11.44
N GLU A 61 1.75 -0.44 12.59
CA GLU A 61 1.91 0.43 13.76
C GLU A 61 3.28 0.22 14.43
N GLN A 62 3.79 -1.01 14.39
CA GLN A 62 5.07 -1.39 14.99
C GLN A 62 6.28 -1.12 14.08
N SER A 63 6.05 -0.99 12.77
CA SER A 63 7.12 -0.82 11.79
C SER A 63 7.89 0.49 11.96
N THR A 64 9.19 0.46 11.72
CA THR A 64 10.04 1.63 11.55
C THR A 64 9.85 2.25 10.16
N GLU A 65 10.45 3.42 9.93
CA GLU A 65 10.44 4.00 8.59
C GLU A 65 11.16 3.11 7.56
N ASP A 66 12.29 2.50 7.94
CA ASP A 66 13.06 1.62 7.07
C ASP A 66 12.27 0.36 6.67
N GLU A 67 11.51 -0.22 7.60
CA GLU A 67 10.63 -1.35 7.31
C GLU A 67 9.49 -0.95 6.37
N LEU A 68 8.88 0.23 6.56
CA LEU A 68 7.87 0.74 5.63
C LEU A 68 8.43 1.00 4.22
N ARG A 69 9.69 1.42 4.10
CA ARG A 69 10.39 1.52 2.80
C ARG A 69 10.61 0.14 2.18
N GLY A 70 10.90 -0.88 3.00
CA GLY A 70 10.96 -2.27 2.57
C GLY A 70 9.62 -2.72 1.98
N PHE A 71 8.54 -2.52 2.72
CA PHE A 71 7.18 -2.85 2.26
C PHE A 71 6.78 -2.13 0.97
N LEU A 72 7.16 -0.86 0.80
CA LEU A 72 6.90 -0.13 -0.44
C LEU A 72 7.52 -0.83 -1.67
N ARG A 73 8.71 -1.43 -1.52
CA ARG A 73 9.39 -2.15 -2.62
C ARG A 73 8.69 -3.46 -2.96
N GLU A 74 8.08 -4.10 -1.97
CA GLU A 74 7.31 -5.34 -2.12
C GLU A 74 5.87 -5.09 -2.56
N ALA A 75 5.36 -3.87 -2.38
CA ALA A 75 3.99 -3.50 -2.69
C ALA A 75 3.72 -3.51 -4.20
N THR A 76 2.61 -4.13 -4.58
CA THR A 76 2.14 -4.20 -5.96
C THR A 76 1.48 -2.87 -6.33
N ALA A 77 1.78 -2.35 -7.52
CA ALA A 77 1.08 -1.20 -8.06
C ALA A 77 -0.38 -1.57 -8.35
N ASP A 78 -1.31 -0.66 -8.03
CA ASP A 78 -2.66 -0.68 -8.56
C ASP A 78 -2.59 -0.30 -10.03
N THR A 79 -2.06 -1.19 -10.87
CA THR A 79 -2.33 -1.10 -12.29
C THR A 79 -3.83 -1.23 -12.41
N GLN A 80 -4.54 -0.14 -12.71
CA GLN A 80 -5.82 -0.30 -13.36
C GLN A 80 -5.50 -1.09 -14.63
N ASP A 81 -5.83 -2.38 -14.63
CA ASP A 81 -6.02 -3.14 -15.86
C ASP A 81 -7.01 -2.31 -16.68
N THR A 82 -6.46 -1.41 -17.47
CA THR A 82 -7.13 -0.90 -18.64
C THR A 82 -7.04 -2.10 -19.56
N GLU A 83 -7.97 -3.04 -19.39
CA GLU A 83 -8.37 -3.93 -20.46
C GLU A 83 -8.70 -2.99 -21.63
N SER A 84 -7.69 -2.76 -22.47
CA SER A 84 -7.88 -2.24 -23.80
C SER A 84 -8.56 -3.38 -24.55
N ASP A 85 -9.87 -3.22 -24.71
CA ASP A 85 -10.74 -3.88 -25.69
C ASP A 85 -9.96 -4.48 -26.87
N GLY A 86 -10.15 -5.78 -27.11
CA GLY A 86 -9.64 -6.51 -28.28
C GLY A 86 -10.69 -7.44 -28.85
#